data_AF-A0A1V2NRL1-F1
#
_entry.id   AF-A0A1V2NRL1-F1
#
_cell.length_a   1.000
_cell.length_b   1.000
_cell.length_c   1.000
_cell.angle_alpha   90.00
_cell.angle_beta   90.00
_cell.angle_gamma   90.00
#
_symmetry.space_group_name_H-M   'P 1'
#
loop_
_entity.id
_entity.type
_entity.pdbx_description
1 polymer ?
#
loop_
_entity_poly.entity_id
_entity_poly.type
_entity_poly.pdbx_seq_one_letter_code
_entity_poly.pdbx_strand_id
1 'polypeptide(L)'
;MSPGILQQQREEDARSTGAILLAVAATAVGLFGVVMLGAAVLTAAGPGLTVIHYSDSDDSERAIGIAMGIAGLVVWLAGFLSAAVVGFRGARPSRGRRITVSIVLGISGIVMLAALIVVLSATPALIEQAPAWNRA
;
A
#
# COMPACT_ATOMS: atom_id res chain seq x y z
N MET A 1 -29.63 -32.29 13.80
CA MET A 1 -28.60 -31.40 13.24
C MET A 1 -27.28 -32.14 13.26
N SER A 2 -26.63 -32.32 12.09
CA SER A 2 -25.39 -33.11 11.98
C SER A 2 -24.19 -32.27 12.43
N PRO A 3 -23.32 -32.77 13.34
CA PRO A 3 -22.18 -32.03 13.87
C PRO A 3 -21.18 -31.56 12.79
N GLY A 4 -21.16 -32.19 11.61
CA GLY A 4 -20.29 -31.80 10.49
C GLY A 4 -20.60 -30.43 9.89
N ILE A 5 -21.86 -29.97 9.90
CA ILE A 5 -22.25 -28.68 9.29
C ILE A 5 -21.70 -27.50 10.12
N LEU A 6 -21.69 -27.64 11.46
CA LEU A 6 -21.21 -26.60 12.37
C LEU A 6 -19.69 -26.45 12.36
N GLN A 7 -18.93 -27.53 12.11
CA GLN A 7 -17.48 -27.44 11.97
C GLN A 7 -17.09 -26.77 10.64
N GLN A 8 -17.75 -27.13 9.56
CA GLN A 8 -17.48 -26.56 8.24
C GLN A 8 -17.77 -25.05 8.20
N GLN A 9 -18.84 -24.60 8.86
CA GLN A 9 -19.13 -23.16 9.02
C GLN A 9 -18.03 -22.41 9.80
N ARG A 10 -17.53 -22.96 10.92
CA ARG A 10 -16.48 -22.29 11.72
C ARG A 10 -15.17 -22.13 10.97
N GLU A 11 -14.78 -23.13 10.18
CA GLU A 11 -13.57 -23.04 9.36
C GLU A 11 -13.69 -21.99 8.26
N GLU A 12 -14.87 -21.87 7.65
CA GLU A 12 -15.16 -20.87 6.62
C GLU A 12 -15.14 -19.46 7.20
N ASP A 13 -15.74 -19.27 8.38
CA ASP A 13 -15.75 -18.01 9.11
C ASP A 13 -14.31 -17.59 9.48
N ALA A 14 -13.54 -18.49 10.10
CA ALA A 14 -12.16 -18.23 10.49
C ALA A 14 -11.25 -17.86 9.30
N ARG A 15 -11.43 -18.50 8.14
CA ARG A 15 -10.68 -18.18 6.91
C ARG A 15 -11.06 -16.81 6.36
N SER A 16 -12.33 -16.44 6.42
CA SER A 16 -12.79 -15.13 5.96
C SER A 16 -12.25 -14.01 6.85
N THR A 17 -12.36 -14.17 8.17
CA THR A 17 -11.81 -13.23 9.15
C THR A 17 -10.29 -13.12 9.02
N GLY A 18 -9.59 -14.25 8.85
CA GLY A 18 -8.14 -14.27 8.63
C GLY A 18 -7.73 -13.51 7.37
N ALA A 19 -8.43 -13.70 6.25
CA ALA A 19 -8.16 -12.96 5.02
C ALA A 19 -8.42 -11.45 5.16
N ILE A 20 -9.49 -11.07 5.86
CA ILE A 20 -9.82 -9.66 6.13
C ILE A 20 -8.75 -9.01 7.00
N LEU A 21 -8.40 -9.63 8.13
CA LEU A 21 -7.37 -9.12 9.05
C LEU A 21 -6.02 -8.99 8.35
N LEU A 22 -5.65 -9.97 7.52
CA LEU A 22 -4.42 -9.94 6.74
C LEU A 22 -4.43 -8.78 5.74
N ALA A 23 -5.54 -8.57 5.02
CA ALA A 23 -5.67 -7.45 4.09
C ALA A 23 -5.59 -6.09 4.82
N VAL A 24 -6.21 -5.95 5.98
CA VAL A 24 -6.16 -4.72 6.79
C VAL A 24 -4.73 -4.46 7.29
N ALA A 25 -4.07 -5.47 7.86
CA ALA A 25 -2.68 -5.35 8.34
C ALA A 25 -1.72 -5.02 7.20
N ALA A 26 -1.85 -5.70 6.05
CA ALA A 26 -1.07 -5.41 4.86
C ALA A 26 -1.27 -3.98 4.38
N THR A 27 -2.53 -3.49 4.36
CA THR A 27 -2.85 -2.10 3.97
C THR A 27 -2.21 -1.09 4.90
N ALA A 28 -2.23 -1.34 6.22
CA ALA A 28 -1.58 -0.45 7.19
C ALA A 28 -0.06 -0.36 6.97
N VAL A 29 0.61 -1.50 6.78
CA VAL A 29 2.06 -1.53 6.48
C VAL A 29 2.36 -0.87 5.14
N GLY A 30 1.51 -1.09 4.15
CA GLY A 30 1.60 -0.45 2.85
C GLY A 30 1.51 1.07 2.93
N LEU A 31 0.50 1.59 3.63
CA LEU A 31 0.33 3.03 3.84
C LEU A 31 1.52 3.64 4.58
N PHE A 32 2.06 2.95 5.58
CA PHE A 32 3.30 3.37 6.24
C PHE A 32 4.46 3.47 5.24
N GLY A 33 4.60 2.50 4.33
CA GLY A 33 5.57 2.56 3.24
C GLY A 33 5.36 3.76 2.32
N VAL A 34 4.12 4.04 1.92
CA VAL A 34 3.78 5.22 1.08
C VAL A 34 4.14 6.53 1.78
N VAL A 35 3.88 6.65 3.08
CA VAL A 35 4.28 7.82 3.88
C VAL A 35 5.80 7.98 3.89
N MET A 36 6.56 6.90 4.05
CA MET A 36 8.04 6.93 4.01
C MET A 36 8.57 7.36 2.63
N LEU A 37 7.92 6.93 1.54
CA LEU A 37 8.26 7.42 0.19
C LEU A 37 7.97 8.91 0.03
N GLY A 38 6.85 9.40 0.57
CA GLY A 38 6.53 10.83 0.59
C GLY A 38 7.53 11.66 1.41
N ALA A 39 7.95 11.14 2.57
CA ALA A 39 8.97 11.79 3.41
C ALA A 39 10.35 11.83 2.73
N ALA A 40 10.68 10.82 1.91
CA ALA A 40 11.87 10.82 1.06
C ALA A 40 11.76 11.78 -0.14
N VAL A 41 10.63 12.49 -0.29
CA VAL A 41 10.33 13.44 -1.39
C VAL A 41 10.50 12.80 -2.77
N LEU A 42 10.05 11.55 -2.88
CA LEU A 42 10.04 10.81 -4.13
C LEU A 42 8.91 11.34 -5.02
N THR A 43 9.23 11.85 -6.21
CA THR A 43 8.24 12.42 -7.14
C THR A 43 8.38 11.81 -8.53
N ALA A 44 7.29 11.77 -9.29
CA ALA A 44 7.26 11.35 -10.69
C ALA A 44 7.02 12.54 -11.65
N ALA A 45 7.23 13.78 -11.18
CA ALA A 45 6.96 15.00 -11.94
C ALA A 45 7.94 15.27 -13.12
N GLY A 46 8.99 14.44 -13.30
CA GLY A 46 9.95 14.50 -14.42
C GLY A 46 9.85 13.28 -15.37
N PRO A 47 10.80 13.09 -16.31
CA PRO A 47 10.80 11.96 -17.26
C PRO A 47 11.12 10.59 -16.61
N GLY A 48 10.81 10.42 -15.31
CA GLY A 48 11.05 9.22 -14.52
C GLY A 48 10.76 9.47 -13.03
N LEU A 49 11.05 8.48 -12.19
CA LEU A 49 11.12 8.69 -10.74
C LEU A 49 12.32 9.61 -10.43
N THR A 50 12.06 10.78 -9.89
CA THR A 50 13.10 11.74 -9.53
C THR A 50 13.12 11.97 -8.02
N VAL A 51 14.33 12.05 -7.47
CA VAL A 51 14.60 12.37 -6.07
C VAL A 51 15.08 13.82 -6.02
N ILE A 52 14.43 14.68 -5.24
CA ILE A 52 14.74 16.12 -5.21
C ILE A 52 15.93 16.39 -4.29
N HIS A 53 17.17 16.50 -4.77
CA HIS A 53 18.35 16.72 -3.90
C HIS A 53 18.31 18.06 -3.14
N TYR A 54 18.56 18.03 -1.83
CA TYR A 54 18.62 19.24 -0.97
C TYR A 54 19.97 19.41 -0.24
N SER A 55 20.71 18.34 0.09
CA SER A 55 22.05 18.36 0.71
C SER A 55 22.65 16.94 0.80
N ASP A 56 23.98 16.78 0.73
CA ASP A 56 24.71 15.48 0.86
C ASP A 56 24.50 14.80 2.24
N SER A 57 24.17 15.56 3.29
CA SER A 57 23.86 15.02 4.63
C SER A 57 22.52 14.30 4.71
N ASP A 58 21.59 14.63 3.82
CA ASP A 58 20.22 14.12 3.82
C ASP A 58 20.08 12.84 2.97
N ASP A 59 21.14 12.46 2.25
CA ASP A 59 21.10 11.34 1.31
C ASP A 59 20.96 9.98 2.01
N SER A 60 21.59 9.79 3.18
CA SER A 60 21.45 8.56 3.96
C SER A 60 20.06 8.39 4.58
N GLU A 61 19.48 9.44 5.15
CA GLU A 61 18.13 9.39 5.74
C GLU A 61 17.07 9.12 4.67
N ARG A 62 17.25 9.71 3.49
CA ARG A 62 16.38 9.50 2.34
C ARG A 62 16.51 8.09 1.76
N ALA A 63 17.72 7.58 1.60
CA ALA A 63 17.91 6.19 1.16
C ALA A 63 17.21 5.20 2.09
N ILE A 64 17.26 5.45 3.40
CA ILE A 64 16.53 4.65 4.40
C ILE A 64 15.01 4.82 4.21
N GLY A 65 14.51 6.05 4.03
CA GLY A 65 13.09 6.31 3.75
C GLY A 65 12.59 5.60 2.50
N ILE A 66 13.36 5.62 1.41
CA ILE A 66 13.04 4.90 0.16
C ILE A 66 13.04 3.40 0.38
N ALA A 67 14.06 2.85 1.04
CA ALA A 67 14.16 1.43 1.32
C ALA A 67 13.00 0.93 2.19
N MET A 68 12.67 1.65 3.27
CA MET A 68 11.51 1.36 4.12
C MET A 68 10.20 1.48 3.35
N GLY A 69 10.10 2.48 2.47
CA GLY A 69 8.96 2.67 1.59
C GLY A 69 8.72 1.49 0.66
N ILE A 70 9.76 1.09 -0.08
CA ILE A 70 9.72 -0.07 -0.99
C ILE A 70 9.43 -1.36 -0.21
N ALA A 71 10.10 -1.58 0.93
CA ALA A 71 9.84 -2.75 1.76
C ALA A 71 8.37 -2.81 2.22
N GLY A 72 7.80 -1.67 2.64
CA GLY A 72 6.39 -1.57 3.00
C GLY A 72 5.44 -1.93 1.85
N LEU A 73 5.75 -1.47 0.62
CA LEU A 73 4.98 -1.83 -0.58
C LEU A 73 5.06 -3.33 -0.90
N VAL A 74 6.25 -3.93 -0.77
CA VAL A 74 6.45 -5.37 -1.00
C VAL A 74 5.65 -6.19 0.01
N VAL A 75 5.70 -5.81 1.29
CA VAL A 75 4.93 -6.48 2.35
C VAL A 75 3.43 -6.33 2.11
N TRP A 76 2.97 -5.14 1.69
CA TRP A 76 1.57 -4.95 1.30
C TRP A 76 1.17 -5.87 0.15
N LEU A 77 1.97 -5.92 -0.92
CA LEU A 77 1.66 -6.75 -2.09
C LEU A 77 1.62 -8.24 -1.72
N ALA A 78 2.59 -8.71 -0.94
CA ALA A 78 2.62 -10.09 -0.46
C ALA A 78 1.39 -10.42 0.42
N GLY A 79 1.03 -9.52 1.33
CA GLY A 79 -0.16 -9.66 2.18
C GLY A 79 -1.46 -9.63 1.39
N PHE A 80 -1.57 -8.74 0.40
CA PHE A 80 -2.69 -8.60 -0.50
C PHE A 80 -2.92 -9.90 -1.31
N LEU A 81 -1.86 -10.43 -1.92
CA LEU A 81 -1.92 -11.68 -2.67
C LEU A 81 -2.25 -12.86 -1.77
N SER A 82 -1.66 -12.91 -0.57
CA SER A 82 -1.96 -13.95 0.41
C SER A 82 -3.42 -13.91 0.86
N ALA A 83 -3.97 -12.72 1.10
CA ALA A 83 -5.39 -12.53 1.44
C ALA A 83 -6.31 -12.96 0.29
N ALA A 84 -5.94 -12.69 -0.96
CA ALA A 84 -6.67 -13.18 -2.14
C ALA A 84 -6.64 -14.72 -2.21
N VAL A 85 -5.48 -15.35 -2.07
CA VAL A 85 -5.35 -16.81 -2.12
C VAL A 85 -6.16 -17.47 -1.00
N VAL A 86 -6.05 -16.98 0.24
CA VAL A 86 -6.80 -17.51 1.39
C VAL A 86 -8.31 -17.26 1.23
N GLY A 87 -8.68 -16.06 0.80
CA GLY A 87 -10.07 -15.64 0.63
C GLY A 87 -10.81 -16.38 -0.49
N PHE A 88 -10.12 -16.81 -1.55
CA PHE A 88 -10.72 -17.55 -2.66
C PHE A 88 -10.50 -19.06 -2.63
N ARG A 89 -9.62 -19.61 -1.79
CA ARG A 89 -9.45 -21.06 -1.61
C ARG A 89 -10.72 -21.71 -1.03
N GLY A 90 -11.04 -22.91 -1.52
CA GLY A 90 -12.16 -23.78 -1.09
C GLY A 90 -13.00 -24.28 -2.27
N ALA A 91 -13.54 -25.51 -2.15
CA ALA A 91 -14.26 -26.19 -3.25
C ALA A 91 -15.56 -25.46 -3.68
N ARG A 92 -16.19 -24.68 -2.79
CA ARG A 92 -17.35 -23.82 -3.09
C ARG A 92 -17.39 -22.61 -2.14
N PRO A 93 -16.72 -21.48 -2.45
CA PRO A 93 -16.89 -20.26 -1.66
C PRO A 93 -18.34 -19.79 -1.76
N SER A 94 -19.01 -19.53 -0.64
CA SER A 94 -20.33 -18.89 -0.65
C SER A 94 -20.26 -17.54 -1.39
N ARG A 95 -21.34 -17.16 -2.11
CA ARG A 95 -21.38 -15.88 -2.86
C ARG A 95 -21.08 -14.68 -1.94
N GLY A 96 -21.60 -14.70 -0.70
CA GLY A 96 -21.35 -13.67 0.30
C GLY A 96 -19.86 -13.51 0.63
N ARG A 97 -19.16 -14.62 0.92
CA ARG A 97 -17.72 -14.60 1.22
C ARG A 97 -16.89 -14.03 0.07
N ARG A 98 -17.19 -14.43 -1.17
CA ARG A 98 -16.52 -13.87 -2.36
C ARG A 98 -16.71 -12.37 -2.46
N ILE A 99 -17.94 -11.88 -2.28
CA ILE A 99 -18.25 -10.46 -2.35
C ILE A 99 -17.48 -9.70 -1.26
N THR A 100 -17.53 -10.16 0.00
CA THR A 100 -16.84 -9.49 1.11
C THR A 100 -15.33 -9.43 0.89
N VAL A 101 -14.69 -10.55 0.54
CA VAL A 101 -13.25 -10.59 0.27
C VAL A 101 -12.89 -9.68 -0.90
N SER A 102 -13.67 -9.72 -1.99
CA SER A 102 -13.45 -8.85 -3.15
C SER A 102 -13.60 -7.37 -2.82
N ILE A 103 -14.59 -7.00 -1.99
CA ILE A 103 -14.76 -5.61 -1.55
C ILE A 103 -13.55 -5.16 -0.74
N VAL A 104 -13.09 -5.97 0.22
CA VAL A 104 -11.95 -5.63 1.08
C VAL A 104 -10.67 -5.48 0.27
N LEU A 105 -10.40 -6.42 -0.64
CA LEU A 105 -9.25 -6.32 -1.54
C LEU A 105 -9.39 -5.12 -2.50
N GLY A 106 -10.58 -4.90 -3.06
CA GLY A 106 -10.85 -3.74 -3.92
C GLY A 106 -10.57 -2.42 -3.20
N ILE A 107 -11.06 -2.26 -1.97
CA ILE A 107 -10.80 -1.08 -1.15
C ILE A 107 -9.30 -0.94 -0.86
N SER A 108 -8.62 -2.01 -0.44
CA SER A 108 -7.18 -2.00 -0.18
C SER A 108 -6.38 -1.52 -1.41
N GLY A 109 -6.71 -2.05 -2.59
CA GLY A 109 -6.08 -1.66 -3.85
C GLY A 109 -6.34 -0.20 -4.22
N ILE A 110 -7.59 0.26 -4.12
CA ILE A 110 -7.96 1.64 -4.43
C ILE A 110 -7.26 2.62 -3.49
N VAL A 111 -7.28 2.34 -2.18
CA VAL A 111 -6.62 3.19 -1.16
C VAL A 111 -5.13 3.29 -1.44
N MET A 112 -4.47 2.16 -1.71
CA MET A 112 -3.04 2.14 -1.97
C MET A 112 -2.67 2.87 -3.26
N LEU A 113 -3.44 2.67 -4.32
CA LEU A 113 -3.24 3.34 -5.60
C LEU A 113 -3.44 4.86 -5.46
N ALA A 114 -4.51 5.28 -4.78
CA ALA A 114 -4.78 6.69 -4.54
C ALA A 114 -3.66 7.34 -3.71
N ALA A 115 -3.19 6.67 -2.66
CA ALA A 115 -2.09 7.16 -1.82
C ALA A 115 -0.79 7.29 -2.62
N LEU A 116 -0.45 6.29 -3.45
CA LEU A 116 0.71 6.34 -4.34
C LEU A 116 0.59 7.46 -5.37
N ILE A 117 -0.58 7.65 -5.99
CA ILE A 117 -0.82 8.76 -6.93
C ILE A 117 -0.55 10.08 -6.23
N VAL A 118 -1.12 10.31 -5.04
CA VAL A 118 -0.93 11.57 -4.29
C VAL A 118 0.55 11.83 -3.99
N VAL A 119 1.28 10.81 -3.52
CA VAL A 119 2.71 10.95 -3.21
C VAL A 119 3.53 11.22 -4.47
N LEU A 120 3.31 10.45 -5.54
CA LEU A 120 4.09 10.58 -6.77
C LEU A 120 3.72 11.82 -7.59
N SER A 121 2.49 12.31 -7.46
CA SER A 121 2.01 13.53 -8.10
C SER A 121 2.31 14.78 -7.28
N ALA A 122 2.86 14.66 -6.08
CA ALA A 122 3.33 15.81 -5.33
C ALA A 122 4.47 16.45 -6.14
N THR A 123 4.13 17.48 -6.91
CA THR A 123 5.11 18.34 -7.55
C THR A 123 5.94 18.99 -6.45
N PRO A 124 7.28 19.09 -6.60
CA PRO A 124 8.04 19.97 -5.74
C PRO A 124 7.36 21.34 -5.83
N ALA A 125 6.91 21.87 -4.69
CA ALA A 125 6.59 23.29 -4.62
C ALA A 125 7.78 24.02 -5.23
N LEU A 126 7.52 24.88 -6.22
CA LEU A 126 8.49 25.68 -6.94
C LEU A 126 9.35 26.47 -5.94
N ILE A 127 10.42 25.87 -5.44
CA ILE A 127 11.48 26.56 -4.72
C ILE A 127 12.44 27.01 -5.80
N GLU A 128 12.04 28.07 -6.50
CA GLU A 128 12.92 29.04 -7.19
C GLU A 128 12.08 30.00 -8.05
N GLN A 129 11.35 30.91 -7.40
CA GLN A 129 11.47 32.29 -7.85
C GLN A 129 12.68 32.85 -7.12
N ALA A 130 13.87 32.71 -7.74
CA ALA A 130 15.03 33.47 -7.31
C ALA A 130 14.60 34.95 -7.22
N PRO A 131 14.84 35.63 -6.09
CA PRO A 131 14.43 37.02 -5.95
C PRO A 131 15.09 37.86 -7.05
N ALA A 132 14.34 38.82 -7.59
CA ALA A 132 14.65 39.52 -8.84
C ALA A 132 16.01 40.24 -8.87
N TRP A 133 16.71 40.36 -7.75
CA TRP A 133 18.03 40.97 -7.63
C TRP A 133 19.18 40.10 -8.16
N ASN A 134 18.96 38.82 -8.49
CA ASN A 134 19.99 37.94 -9.06
C ASN A 134 19.83 37.71 -10.58
N ARG A 135 19.18 38.65 -11.28
CA ARG A 135 19.14 38.71 -12.75
C ARG A 135 20.05 39.84 -13.22
N ALA A 136 21.36 39.60 -13.18
CA ALA A 136 22.37 40.47 -13.78
C ALA A 136 22.78 39.93 -15.15
#